data_AF-A0A5N7W6Z9-F1
#
_entry.id   AF-A0A5N7W6Z9-F1
#
_cell.length_a   1.000
_cell.length_b   1.000
_cell.length_c   1.000
_cell.angle_alpha   90.00
_cell.angle_beta   90.00
_cell.angle_gamma   90.00
#
_symmetry.space_group_name_H-M   'P 1'
#
loop_
_entity.id
_entity.type
_entity.pdbx_description
1 polymer ?
#
loop_
_entity_poly.entity_id
_entity_poly.type
_entity_poly.pdbx_seq_one_letter_code
_entity_poly.pdbx_strand_id
1 'polypeptide(L)'
;MTSERNPLAFMGTVQSFEDWYTTLEMLASDHGVSVADADAWRESYEQGADPWSALLDEYPDLESDESDDASRWDVQAVAAAIEMPITEWPGNCYAVACKVLAAGLLVGRAVYGHYLGPIRPGTMFHGKPIVHHGWIETPDGRIVDPTRWVFMGAAPHIHEAASPCPDYDEGGNVWLLSRQRPAPEHDPGSDSVEMPTAFRPLASSLLSRQQVQSRLTTMEAHWLATLSLIALGDRAKPLYEALVALGFAALIPIDNRRKVLG
;
A
#
# COMPACT_ATOMS: atom_id res chain seq x y z
N MET A 1 -49.77 -5.37 22.77
CA MET A 1 -48.93 -6.07 21.78
C MET A 1 -49.35 -5.61 20.40
N THR A 2 -48.76 -4.53 19.93
CA THR A 2 -48.80 -4.07 18.53
C THR A 2 -47.45 -3.40 18.31
N SER A 3 -46.67 -4.00 17.41
CA SER A 3 -45.38 -3.53 16.96
C SER A 3 -45.57 -2.23 16.18
N GLU A 4 -45.14 -1.11 16.73
CA GLU A 4 -44.84 0.08 15.95
C GLU A 4 -43.39 -0.01 15.50
N ARG A 5 -43.21 -0.08 14.19
CA ARG A 5 -41.92 0.04 13.51
C ARG A 5 -41.38 1.42 13.84
N ASN A 6 -40.26 1.48 14.54
CA ASN A 6 -39.40 2.65 14.55
C ASN A 6 -38.72 2.70 13.17
N PRO A 7 -39.03 3.67 12.28
CA PRO A 7 -38.30 3.82 11.04
C PRO A 7 -36.94 4.38 11.42
N LEU A 8 -35.95 3.49 11.56
CA LEU A 8 -34.56 3.87 11.57
C LEU A 8 -34.30 4.62 10.26
N ALA A 9 -34.30 5.94 10.37
CA ALA A 9 -33.86 6.86 9.37
C ALA A 9 -32.47 6.43 8.93
N PHE A 10 -32.40 5.98 7.68
CA PHE A 10 -31.17 5.79 6.92
C PHE A 10 -30.59 7.19 6.68
N MET A 11 -29.97 7.79 7.70
CA MET A 11 -29.09 8.93 7.51
C MET A 11 -27.73 8.36 7.12
N GLY A 12 -27.55 8.10 5.82
CA GLY A 12 -26.21 8.12 5.26
C GLY A 12 -25.58 9.45 5.68
N THR A 13 -24.43 9.40 6.34
CA THR A 13 -23.67 10.59 6.69
C THR A 13 -23.44 11.37 5.41
N VAL A 14 -24.13 12.51 5.27
CA VAL A 14 -23.91 13.47 4.19
C VAL A 14 -22.43 13.85 4.29
N GLN A 15 -21.66 13.54 3.26
CA GLN A 15 -20.25 13.92 3.17
C GLN A 15 -20.16 15.43 3.40
N SER A 16 -19.24 15.90 4.24
CA SER A 16 -19.08 17.34 4.44
C SER A 16 -18.54 18.01 3.17
N PHE A 17 -18.83 19.30 3.00
CA PHE A 17 -18.24 20.06 1.88
C PHE A 17 -16.71 20.02 1.91
N GLU A 18 -16.11 20.02 3.11
CA GLU A 18 -14.66 19.97 3.29
C GLU A 18 -14.08 18.65 2.77
N ASP A 19 -14.68 17.51 3.12
CA ASP A 19 -14.25 16.19 2.63
C ASP A 19 -14.48 16.04 1.12
N TRP A 20 -15.58 16.60 0.62
CA TRP A 20 -15.91 16.63 -0.80
C TRP A 20 -14.89 17.45 -1.59
N TYR A 21 -14.56 18.65 -1.11
CA TYR A 21 -13.65 19.57 -1.75
C TYR A 21 -12.19 19.10 -1.68
N THR A 22 -11.76 18.49 -0.56
CA THR A 22 -10.44 17.82 -0.50
C THR A 22 -10.34 16.72 -1.56
N THR A 23 -11.42 15.95 -1.80
CA THR A 23 -11.43 14.95 -2.87
C THR A 23 -11.30 15.60 -4.25
N LEU A 24 -11.98 16.74 -4.46
CA LEU A 24 -11.87 17.52 -5.69
C LEU A 24 -10.45 18.04 -5.93
N GLU A 25 -9.79 18.61 -4.91
CA GLU A 25 -8.42 19.11 -5.00
C GLU A 25 -7.42 18.00 -5.38
N MET A 26 -7.62 16.81 -4.83
CA MET A 26 -6.81 15.65 -5.17
C MET A 26 -7.00 15.22 -6.63
N LEU A 27 -8.25 15.13 -7.09
CA LEU A 27 -8.57 14.81 -8.48
C LEU A 27 -7.98 15.85 -9.43
N ALA A 28 -8.14 17.13 -9.12
CA ALA A 28 -7.58 18.21 -9.90
C ALA A 28 -6.05 18.12 -10.01
N SER A 29 -5.38 17.87 -8.89
CA SER A 29 -3.93 17.68 -8.85
C SER A 29 -3.47 16.48 -9.67
N ASP A 30 -4.17 15.34 -9.61
CA ASP A 30 -3.85 14.13 -10.39
C ASP A 30 -3.95 14.40 -11.91
N HIS A 31 -4.82 15.32 -12.31
CA HIS A 31 -5.04 15.72 -13.70
C HIS A 31 -4.32 17.02 -14.10
N GLY A 32 -3.47 17.58 -13.22
CA GLY A 32 -2.70 18.80 -13.51
C GLY A 32 -3.56 20.07 -13.68
N VAL A 33 -4.82 20.04 -13.23
CA VAL A 33 -5.74 21.19 -13.23
C VAL A 33 -5.87 21.79 -11.83
N SER A 34 -6.40 23.01 -11.74
CA SER A 34 -6.45 23.77 -10.50
C SER A 34 -7.88 24.06 -10.09
N VAL A 35 -8.25 23.72 -8.86
CA VAL A 35 -9.58 24.00 -8.29
C VAL A 35 -9.53 24.98 -7.12
N ALA A 36 -8.44 25.74 -6.99
CA ALA A 36 -8.04 26.52 -5.81
C ALA A 36 -9.08 27.49 -5.19
N ASP A 37 -10.16 27.82 -5.91
CA ASP A 37 -11.26 28.63 -5.37
C ASP A 37 -12.38 27.74 -4.83
N ALA A 38 -12.32 27.40 -3.55
CA ALA A 38 -13.28 26.49 -2.92
C ALA A 38 -14.73 26.98 -3.03
N ASP A 39 -14.98 28.29 -2.96
CA ASP A 39 -16.36 28.79 -2.97
C ASP A 39 -17.01 28.65 -4.35
N ALA A 40 -16.22 28.58 -5.43
CA ALA A 40 -16.72 28.31 -6.78
C ALA A 40 -17.36 26.92 -6.91
N TRP A 41 -16.98 25.95 -6.08
CA TRP A 41 -17.45 24.56 -6.14
C TRP A 41 -18.57 24.23 -5.16
N ARG A 42 -18.94 25.20 -4.30
CA ARG A 42 -19.98 25.02 -3.29
C ARG A 42 -21.33 24.73 -3.92
N GLU A 43 -21.64 25.39 -5.04
CA GLU A 43 -22.88 25.18 -5.77
C GLU A 43 -22.99 23.74 -6.30
N SER A 44 -21.94 23.20 -6.92
CA SER A 44 -21.91 21.82 -7.42
C SER A 44 -22.12 20.79 -6.30
N TYR A 45 -21.50 21.01 -5.13
CA TYR A 45 -21.74 20.20 -3.94
C TYR A 45 -23.19 20.28 -3.44
N GLU A 46 -23.76 21.49 -3.36
CA GLU A 46 -25.15 21.70 -2.90
C GLU A 46 -26.18 21.09 -3.87
N GLN A 47 -25.85 21.04 -5.17
CA GLN A 47 -26.63 20.34 -6.19
C GLN A 47 -26.48 18.81 -6.13
N GLY A 48 -25.60 18.30 -5.26
CA GLY A 48 -25.38 16.87 -5.06
C GLY A 48 -24.49 16.20 -6.11
N ALA A 49 -23.72 16.99 -6.88
CA ALA A 49 -22.72 16.43 -7.77
C ALA A 49 -21.62 15.76 -6.95
N ASP A 50 -21.10 14.62 -7.42
CA ASP A 50 -19.89 14.07 -6.82
C ASP A 50 -18.65 14.82 -7.36
N PRO A 51 -17.51 14.82 -6.65
CA PRO A 51 -16.35 15.63 -6.99
C PRO A 51 -15.83 15.42 -8.41
N TRP A 52 -15.88 14.18 -8.91
CA TRP A 52 -15.43 13.88 -10.27
C TRP A 52 -16.37 14.46 -11.32
N SER A 53 -17.68 14.27 -11.17
CA SER A 53 -18.68 14.86 -12.07
C SER A 53 -18.61 16.39 -12.08
N ALA A 54 -18.40 17.02 -10.93
CA ALA A 54 -18.20 18.46 -10.86
C ALA A 54 -16.94 18.90 -11.60
N LEU A 55 -15.81 18.19 -11.41
CA LEU A 55 -14.56 18.51 -12.10
C LEU A 55 -14.69 18.39 -13.62
N LEU A 56 -15.40 17.36 -14.11
CA LEU A 56 -15.65 17.16 -15.54
C LEU A 56 -16.57 18.23 -16.14
N ASP A 57 -17.53 18.76 -15.37
CA ASP A 57 -18.41 19.83 -15.84
C ASP A 57 -17.60 21.10 -16.19
N GLU A 58 -16.62 21.44 -15.36
CA GLU A 58 -15.79 22.64 -15.59
C GLU A 58 -14.54 22.40 -16.43
N TYR A 59 -14.05 21.16 -16.44
CA TYR A 59 -12.97 20.73 -17.30
C TYR A 59 -13.46 19.57 -18.17
N PRO A 60 -14.35 19.82 -19.15
CA PRO A 60 -14.87 18.78 -20.04
C PRO A 60 -13.77 18.17 -20.89
N ASP A 61 -12.66 18.89 -21.08
CA ASP A 61 -11.47 18.37 -21.74
C ASP A 61 -10.77 17.27 -20.91
N LEU A 62 -11.07 17.09 -19.61
CA LEU A 62 -10.63 15.92 -18.85
C LEU A 62 -11.39 14.63 -19.25
N GLU A 63 -12.57 14.73 -19.88
CA GLU A 63 -13.17 13.59 -20.57
C GLU A 63 -12.41 13.27 -21.87
N SER A 64 -11.80 14.29 -22.52
CA SER A 64 -11.06 14.13 -23.78
C SER A 64 -9.55 13.91 -23.61
N ASP A 65 -9.02 14.16 -22.42
CA ASP A 65 -7.75 13.66 -21.88
C ASP A 65 -7.93 12.31 -21.17
N GLU A 66 -8.98 11.54 -21.50
CA GLU A 66 -8.70 10.18 -21.94
C GLU A 66 -7.70 10.32 -23.08
N SER A 67 -6.42 10.40 -22.75
CA SER A 67 -5.39 10.22 -23.75
C SER A 67 -5.83 9.01 -24.56
N ASP A 68 -5.94 9.21 -25.87
CA ASP A 68 -5.93 8.15 -26.88
C ASP A 68 -4.68 7.22 -26.75
N ASP A 69 -3.98 7.21 -25.62
CA ASP A 69 -3.41 5.98 -25.09
C ASP A 69 -4.57 5.16 -24.52
N ALA A 70 -5.33 4.54 -25.42
CA ALA A 70 -6.13 3.37 -25.09
C ALA A 70 -5.27 2.55 -24.13
N SER A 71 -5.64 2.51 -22.84
CA SER A 71 -4.94 1.67 -21.88
C SER A 71 -4.80 0.35 -22.59
N ARG A 72 -3.55 -0.07 -22.85
CA ARG A 72 -3.27 -1.30 -23.61
C ARG A 72 -4.00 -2.52 -23.03
N TRP A 73 -4.54 -2.36 -21.82
CA TRP A 73 -5.31 -3.29 -21.05
C TRP A 73 -6.82 -3.12 -21.27
N ASP A 74 -7.40 -4.09 -21.96
CA ASP A 74 -8.81 -4.42 -21.75
C ASP A 74 -8.94 -5.15 -20.41
N VAL A 75 -9.51 -4.48 -19.40
CA VAL A 75 -9.67 -5.04 -18.05
C VAL A 75 -10.56 -6.29 -18.05
N GLN A 76 -11.56 -6.36 -18.93
CA GLN A 76 -12.42 -7.55 -19.04
C GLN A 76 -11.63 -8.73 -19.61
N ALA A 77 -10.79 -8.47 -20.62
CA ALA A 77 -9.88 -9.48 -21.16
C ALA A 77 -8.86 -9.95 -20.10
N VAL A 78 -8.31 -9.03 -19.30
CA VAL A 78 -7.43 -9.37 -18.17
C VAL A 78 -8.18 -10.25 -17.17
N ALA A 79 -9.38 -9.86 -16.74
CA ALA A 79 -10.21 -10.62 -15.79
C ALA A 79 -10.52 -12.04 -16.28
N ALA A 80 -10.83 -12.18 -17.58
CA ALA A 80 -11.04 -13.48 -18.20
C ALA A 80 -9.76 -14.32 -18.19
N ALA A 81 -8.62 -13.75 -18.56
CA ALA A 81 -7.34 -14.44 -18.62
C ALA A 81 -6.81 -14.89 -17.23
N ILE A 82 -7.09 -14.12 -16.17
CA ILE A 82 -6.69 -14.48 -14.80
C ILE A 82 -7.72 -15.36 -14.06
N GLU A 83 -8.83 -15.66 -14.72
CA GLU A 83 -9.96 -16.44 -14.19
C GLU A 83 -10.46 -15.88 -12.84
N MET A 84 -10.64 -14.55 -12.77
CA MET A 84 -11.12 -13.87 -11.57
C MET A 84 -12.03 -12.70 -11.98
N PRO A 85 -13.34 -12.75 -11.67
CA PRO A 85 -14.26 -11.64 -11.93
C PRO A 85 -13.77 -10.34 -11.29
N ILE A 86 -13.94 -9.21 -11.97
CA ILE A 86 -13.48 -7.90 -11.50
C ILE A 86 -14.09 -7.55 -10.12
N THR A 87 -15.31 -8.01 -9.85
CA THR A 87 -15.99 -7.83 -8.56
C THR A 87 -15.26 -8.47 -7.37
N GLU A 88 -14.37 -9.44 -7.62
CA GLU A 88 -13.56 -10.10 -6.59
C GLU A 88 -12.19 -9.45 -6.38
N TRP A 89 -11.79 -8.50 -7.23
CA TRP A 89 -10.47 -7.86 -7.12
C TRP A 89 -10.30 -7.01 -5.85
N PRO A 90 -11.31 -6.25 -5.38
CA PRO A 90 -11.19 -5.49 -4.14
C PRO A 90 -10.83 -6.37 -2.94
N GLY A 91 -9.69 -6.07 -2.30
CA GLY A 91 -9.16 -6.84 -1.17
C GLY A 91 -8.32 -8.07 -1.57
N ASN A 92 -8.24 -8.39 -2.86
CA ASN A 92 -7.41 -9.48 -3.41
C ASN A 92 -6.24 -8.96 -4.26
N CYS A 93 -5.81 -7.71 -4.05
CA CYS A 93 -4.87 -6.99 -4.91
C CYS A 93 -3.59 -7.78 -5.23
N TYR A 94 -2.96 -8.40 -4.23
CA TYR A 94 -1.77 -9.22 -4.46
C TYR A 94 -2.05 -10.50 -5.25
N ALA A 95 -3.19 -11.15 -5.00
CA ALA A 95 -3.59 -12.34 -5.75
C ALA A 95 -3.87 -12.00 -7.22
N VAL A 96 -4.49 -10.85 -7.49
CA VAL A 96 -4.68 -10.32 -8.85
C VAL A 96 -3.32 -10.10 -9.52
N ALA A 97 -2.38 -9.40 -8.88
CA ALA A 97 -1.03 -9.19 -9.40
C ALA A 97 -0.30 -10.51 -9.72
N CYS A 98 -0.37 -11.49 -8.82
CA CYS A 98 0.20 -12.83 -9.06
C CYS A 98 -0.44 -13.53 -10.26
N LYS A 99 -1.78 -13.47 -10.39
CA LYS A 99 -2.48 -14.13 -11.50
C LYS A 99 -2.21 -13.47 -12.85
N VAL A 100 -2.09 -12.14 -12.89
CA VAL A 100 -1.69 -11.41 -14.12
C VAL A 100 -0.34 -11.89 -14.62
N LEU A 101 0.64 -12.07 -13.72
CA LEU A 101 1.96 -12.61 -14.07
C LEU A 101 1.89 -14.09 -14.47
N ALA A 102 1.11 -14.91 -13.75
CA ALA A 102 0.96 -16.33 -14.05
C ALA A 102 0.27 -16.60 -15.40
N ALA A 103 -0.63 -15.70 -15.81
CA ALA A 103 -1.28 -15.73 -17.13
C ALA A 103 -0.34 -15.23 -18.26
N GLY A 104 0.87 -14.75 -17.94
CA GLY A 104 1.84 -14.29 -18.93
C GLY A 104 1.46 -12.96 -19.61
N LEU A 105 0.53 -12.20 -19.02
CA LEU A 105 0.05 -10.93 -19.57
C LEU A 105 1.10 -9.81 -19.44
N LEU A 106 1.96 -9.91 -18.43
CA LEU A 106 3.01 -8.96 -18.13
C LEU A 106 4.26 -9.67 -17.62
N VAL A 107 5.43 -9.14 -17.95
CA VAL A 107 6.71 -9.56 -17.36
C VAL A 107 7.05 -8.63 -16.21
N GLY A 108 7.33 -9.19 -15.04
CA GLY A 108 7.65 -8.44 -13.84
C GLY A 108 7.64 -9.32 -12.59
N ARG A 109 7.55 -8.69 -11.43
CA ARG A 109 7.42 -9.35 -10.13
C ARG A 109 6.20 -8.82 -9.38
N ALA A 110 5.48 -9.72 -8.70
CA ALA A 110 4.42 -9.30 -7.80
C ALA A 110 5.06 -8.75 -6.51
N VAL A 111 4.67 -7.55 -6.13
CA VAL A 111 5.16 -6.81 -4.98
C VAL A 111 4.03 -6.68 -3.97
N TYR A 112 4.35 -6.81 -2.69
CA TYR A 112 3.42 -6.53 -1.60
C TYR A 112 4.03 -5.55 -0.60
N GLY A 113 3.15 -4.73 -0.03
CA GLY A 113 3.55 -3.62 0.82
C GLY A 113 2.33 -2.83 1.28
N HIS A 114 2.51 -1.51 1.36
CA HIS A 114 1.43 -0.59 1.70
C HIS A 114 1.13 0.37 0.56
N TYR A 115 -0.15 0.66 0.37
CA TYR A 115 -0.58 1.81 -0.43
C TYR A 115 -0.63 3.04 0.48
N LEU A 116 0.09 4.08 0.09
CA LEU A 116 0.21 5.37 0.79
C LEU A 116 -0.48 6.52 0.03
N GLY A 117 -0.97 6.25 -1.18
CA GLY A 117 -1.61 7.24 -2.00
C GLY A 117 -3.03 7.62 -1.56
N PRO A 118 -3.69 8.47 -2.36
CA PRO A 118 -5.08 8.89 -2.17
C PRO A 118 -6.09 7.76 -1.93
N ILE A 119 -6.96 7.92 -0.92
CA ILE A 119 -8.09 7.00 -0.69
C ILE A 119 -9.38 7.81 -0.55
N ARG A 120 -10.29 7.64 -1.52
CA ARG A 120 -11.58 8.33 -1.54
C ARG A 120 -12.44 7.94 -0.32
N PRO A 121 -13.08 8.92 0.36
CA PRO A 121 -14.11 8.64 1.36
C PRO A 121 -15.20 7.69 0.84
N GLY A 122 -15.65 6.78 1.71
CA GLY A 122 -16.70 5.80 1.36
C GLY A 122 -16.18 4.51 0.71
N THR A 123 -14.91 4.43 0.32
CA THR A 123 -14.31 3.15 -0.07
C THR A 123 -14.06 2.26 1.16
N MET A 124 -13.97 0.94 0.95
CA MET A 124 -13.69 -0.02 2.04
C MET A 124 -12.30 0.13 2.69
N PHE A 125 -11.45 0.99 2.12
CA PHE A 125 -10.08 1.25 2.60
C PHE A 125 -9.97 2.59 3.32
N HIS A 126 -10.97 3.47 3.21
CA HIS A 126 -10.96 4.77 3.84
C HIS A 126 -10.87 4.65 5.38
N GLY A 127 -10.07 5.50 6.01
CA GLY A 127 -9.86 5.54 7.46
C GLY A 127 -9.00 4.40 8.03
N LYS A 128 -8.48 3.48 7.20
CA LYS A 128 -7.59 2.42 7.68
C LYS A 128 -6.20 2.99 7.99
N PRO A 129 -5.60 2.64 9.15
CA PRO A 129 -4.27 3.14 9.52
C PRO A 129 -3.14 2.55 8.66
N ILE A 130 -3.38 1.37 8.06
CA ILE A 130 -2.48 0.67 7.16
C ILE A 130 -3.34 0.03 6.08
N VAL A 131 -2.98 0.25 4.82
CA VAL A 131 -3.62 -0.37 3.67
C VAL A 131 -2.62 -1.29 3.01
N HIS A 132 -2.72 -2.57 3.34
CA HIS A 132 -1.95 -3.60 2.65
C HIS A 132 -2.38 -3.68 1.21
N HIS A 133 -1.40 -3.70 0.31
CA HIS A 133 -1.64 -3.68 -1.12
C HIS A 133 -0.61 -4.49 -1.90
N GLY A 134 -1.01 -4.93 -3.08
CA GLY A 134 -0.14 -5.66 -4.00
C GLY A 134 -0.23 -5.12 -5.41
N TRP A 135 0.90 -5.03 -6.09
CA TRP A 135 1.05 -4.51 -7.44
C TRP A 135 2.13 -5.30 -8.19
N ILE A 136 2.42 -4.91 -9.43
CA ILE A 136 3.48 -5.48 -10.25
C ILE A 136 4.55 -4.42 -10.46
N GLU A 137 5.82 -4.80 -10.27
CA GLU A 137 6.96 -4.01 -10.73
C GLU A 137 7.58 -4.69 -11.95
N THR A 138 7.71 -3.95 -13.05
CA THR A 138 8.31 -4.41 -14.30
C THR A 138 9.84 -4.30 -14.26
N PRO A 139 10.59 -4.96 -15.17
CA PRO A 139 12.06 -4.91 -15.16
C PRO A 139 12.67 -3.51 -15.37
N ASP A 140 11.94 -2.62 -16.04
CA ASP A 140 12.30 -1.20 -16.22
C ASP A 140 11.88 -0.33 -15.00
N GLY A 141 11.35 -0.95 -13.95
CA GLY A 141 11.00 -0.31 -12.69
C GLY A 141 9.61 0.33 -12.66
N ARG A 142 8.80 0.26 -13.73
CA ARG A 142 7.43 0.79 -13.69
C ARG A 142 6.55 -0.01 -12.73
N ILE A 143 5.58 0.68 -12.17
CA ILE A 143 4.51 0.10 -11.37
C ILE A 143 3.32 -0.13 -12.29
N VAL A 144 2.77 -1.35 -12.24
CA VAL A 144 1.49 -1.69 -12.84
C VAL A 144 0.58 -2.20 -11.74
N ASP A 145 -0.50 -1.47 -11.49
CA ASP A 145 -1.47 -1.77 -10.44
C ASP A 145 -2.85 -2.06 -11.06
N PRO A 146 -3.24 -3.34 -11.16
CA PRO A 146 -4.56 -3.73 -11.66
C PRO A 146 -5.73 -3.27 -10.80
N THR A 147 -5.46 -2.80 -9.59
CA THR A 147 -6.43 -2.62 -8.53
C THR A 147 -6.45 -1.23 -7.92
N ARG A 148 -5.66 -0.25 -8.40
CA ARG A 148 -5.63 1.11 -7.82
C ARG A 148 -7.01 1.75 -7.74
N TRP A 149 -7.85 1.52 -8.75
CA TRP A 149 -9.21 2.06 -8.84
C TRP A 149 -10.09 1.76 -7.61
N VAL A 150 -9.79 0.70 -6.85
CA VAL A 150 -10.54 0.35 -5.63
C VAL A 150 -10.38 1.38 -4.52
N PHE A 151 -9.28 2.13 -4.51
CA PHE A 151 -9.01 3.22 -3.56
C PHE A 151 -9.71 4.52 -3.95
N MET A 152 -9.95 4.69 -5.25
CA MET A 152 -10.59 5.88 -5.81
C MET A 152 -12.11 5.72 -5.93
N GLY A 153 -12.63 4.50 -5.76
CA GLY A 153 -14.03 4.21 -6.07
C GLY A 153 -14.38 4.46 -7.54
N ALA A 154 -13.40 4.26 -8.43
CA ALA A 154 -13.53 4.52 -9.86
C ALA A 154 -13.97 3.28 -10.63
N ALA A 155 -14.27 3.44 -11.92
CA ALA A 155 -14.45 2.32 -12.82
C ALA A 155 -13.16 1.49 -12.93
N PRO A 156 -13.25 0.15 -13.09
CA PRO A 156 -12.08 -0.71 -13.20
C PRO A 156 -11.16 -0.32 -14.35
N HIS A 157 -9.87 -0.11 -14.04
CA HIS A 157 -8.81 0.19 -15.00
C HIS A 157 -7.46 -0.36 -14.49
N ILE A 158 -6.51 -0.62 -15.39
CA ILE A 158 -5.13 -0.96 -15.00
C ILE A 158 -4.34 0.35 -14.93
N HIS A 159 -3.84 0.69 -13.76
CA HIS A 159 -3.02 1.87 -13.55
C HIS A 159 -1.55 1.57 -13.82
N GLU A 160 -0.84 2.49 -14.49
CA GLU A 160 0.61 2.44 -14.66
C GLU A 160 1.25 3.72 -14.12
N ALA A 161 2.40 3.59 -13.44
CA ALA A 161 3.18 4.71 -12.95
C ALA A 161 4.67 4.48 -13.15
N ALA A 162 5.42 5.56 -13.39
CA ALA A 162 6.87 5.52 -13.35
C ALA A 162 7.37 5.36 -11.91
N SER A 163 8.53 4.72 -11.74
CA SER A 163 9.25 4.68 -10.46
C SER A 163 10.32 5.78 -10.42
N PRO A 164 10.54 6.43 -9.27
CA PRO A 164 9.88 6.20 -7.98
C PRO A 164 8.47 6.77 -7.93
N CYS A 165 7.55 6.01 -7.31
CA CYS A 165 6.19 6.47 -7.03
C CYS A 165 5.95 6.43 -5.51
N PRO A 166 5.66 7.57 -4.86
CA PRO A 166 5.54 7.65 -3.39
C PRO A 166 4.29 6.94 -2.85
N ASP A 167 3.31 6.64 -3.71
CA ASP A 167 2.08 5.94 -3.35
C ASP A 167 2.30 4.48 -2.94
N TYR A 168 3.46 3.88 -3.26
CA TYR A 168 3.71 2.46 -3.09
C TYR A 168 4.93 2.22 -2.17
N ASP A 169 4.68 1.62 -1.02
CA ASP A 169 5.69 1.32 -0.01
C ASP A 169 5.97 -0.18 0.04
N GLU A 170 6.85 -0.66 -0.84
CA GLU A 170 7.26 -2.07 -0.89
C GLU A 170 7.75 -2.54 0.48
N GLY A 171 7.20 -3.66 0.96
CA GLY A 171 7.54 -4.24 2.26
C GLY A 171 7.24 -3.34 3.46
N GLY A 172 6.55 -2.21 3.25
CA GLY A 172 6.22 -1.26 4.30
C GLY A 172 7.43 -0.50 4.86
N ASN A 173 8.49 -0.29 4.08
CA ASN A 173 9.75 0.28 4.56
C ASN A 173 9.65 1.74 5.02
N VAL A 174 8.82 2.57 4.38
CA VAL A 174 8.51 3.93 4.83
C VAL A 174 7.74 3.88 6.14
N TRP A 175 6.73 3.01 6.22
CA TRP A 175 5.96 2.83 7.45
C TRP A 175 6.83 2.34 8.62
N LEU A 176 7.66 1.33 8.41
CA LEU A 176 8.59 0.78 9.40
C LEU A 176 9.56 1.83 9.90
N LEU A 177 10.11 2.65 9.00
CA LEU A 177 11.00 3.76 9.36
C LEU A 177 10.27 4.80 10.23
N SER A 178 9.04 5.16 9.88
CA SER A 178 8.24 6.15 10.63
C SER A 178 7.83 5.67 12.03
N ARG A 179 7.76 4.35 12.24
CA ARG A 179 7.31 3.71 13.49
C ARG A 179 8.46 3.11 14.30
N GLN A 180 9.71 3.33 13.89
CA GLN A 180 10.85 2.70 14.52
C GLN A 180 10.96 3.12 15.99
N ARG A 181 10.94 2.12 16.88
CA ARG A 181 11.13 2.30 18.33
C ARG A 181 12.59 2.03 18.71
N PRO A 182 13.05 2.53 19.87
CA PRO A 182 14.32 2.11 20.43
C PRO A 182 14.43 0.59 20.49
N ALA A 183 15.66 0.07 20.39
CA ALA A 183 15.92 -1.36 20.57
C ALA A 183 15.40 -1.81 21.94
N PRO A 184 14.79 -3.00 22.04
CA PRO A 184 14.34 -3.53 23.32
C PRO A 184 15.54 -3.78 24.24
N GLU A 185 15.33 -3.61 25.55
CA GLU A 185 16.32 -4.02 26.54
C GLU A 185 16.49 -5.54 26.54
N HIS A 186 17.73 -5.99 26.78
CA HIS A 186 18.01 -7.41 26.85
C HIS A 186 17.51 -7.98 28.19
N ASP A 187 16.50 -8.84 28.12
CA ASP A 187 16.01 -9.60 29.28
C ASP A 187 16.62 -11.02 29.30
N PRO A 188 17.53 -11.31 30.24
CA PRO A 188 18.15 -12.64 30.35
C PRO A 188 17.17 -13.73 30.80
N GLY A 189 16.00 -13.36 31.35
CA GLY A 189 14.94 -14.31 31.74
C GLY A 189 14.03 -14.74 30.58
N SER A 190 14.14 -14.08 29.44
CA SER A 190 13.32 -14.35 28.26
C SER A 190 13.85 -15.51 27.41
N ASP A 191 12.94 -16.13 26.66
CA ASP A 191 13.30 -17.10 25.63
C ASP A 191 14.29 -16.50 24.63
N SER A 192 15.40 -17.21 24.43
CA SER A 192 16.51 -16.74 23.63
C SER A 192 17.23 -17.87 22.92
N VAL A 193 17.87 -17.54 21.80
CA VAL A 193 18.67 -18.46 20.99
C VAL A 193 20.14 -18.05 20.99
N GLU A 194 21.03 -19.02 20.84
CA GLU A 194 22.47 -18.78 20.71
C GLU A 194 22.78 -18.21 19.31
N MET A 195 23.43 -17.05 19.26
CA MET A 195 23.83 -16.41 18.01
C MET A 195 25.17 -16.98 17.49
N PRO A 196 25.30 -17.20 16.17
CA PRO A 196 26.60 -17.47 15.54
C PRO A 196 27.61 -16.38 15.87
N THR A 197 28.86 -16.74 16.17
CA THR A 197 29.93 -15.79 16.54
C THR A 197 30.09 -14.65 15.55
N ALA A 198 29.97 -14.93 14.25
CA ALA A 198 30.07 -13.94 13.18
C ALA A 198 28.92 -12.91 13.17
N PHE A 199 27.74 -13.28 13.67
CA PHE A 199 26.57 -12.39 13.69
C PHE A 199 26.56 -11.44 14.90
N ARG A 200 27.20 -11.83 16.01
CA ARG A 200 27.12 -11.09 17.29
C ARG A 200 27.53 -9.61 17.17
N PRO A 201 28.60 -9.23 16.46
CA PRO A 201 28.98 -7.82 16.31
C PRO A 201 27.92 -6.99 15.58
N LEU A 202 27.33 -7.56 14.52
CA LEU A 202 26.26 -6.90 13.77
C LEU A 202 25.01 -6.73 14.63
N ALA A 203 24.57 -7.80 15.30
CA ALA A 203 23.40 -7.76 16.20
C ALA A 203 23.60 -6.74 17.32
N SER A 204 24.77 -6.72 17.98
CA SER A 204 25.06 -5.75 19.03
C SER A 204 25.11 -4.31 18.53
N SER A 205 25.65 -4.08 17.34
CA SER A 205 25.65 -2.75 16.72
C SER A 205 24.23 -2.27 16.43
N LEU A 206 23.38 -3.10 15.83
CA LEU A 206 21.99 -2.74 15.49
C LEU A 206 21.13 -2.53 16.75
N LEU A 207 21.30 -3.38 17.77
CA LEU A 207 20.60 -3.27 19.05
C LEU A 207 21.20 -2.18 19.97
N SER A 208 22.25 -1.47 19.54
CA SER A 208 22.95 -0.45 20.34
C SER A 208 23.41 -0.97 21.71
N ARG A 209 23.82 -2.24 21.78
CA ARG A 209 24.28 -2.87 23.03
C ARG A 209 25.70 -2.42 23.37
N GLN A 210 25.92 -2.10 24.64
CA GLN A 210 27.26 -1.78 25.18
C GLN A 210 28.21 -2.99 25.17
N GLN A 211 27.66 -4.20 25.29
CA GLN A 211 28.43 -5.45 25.32
C GLN A 211 27.91 -6.43 24.28
N VAL A 212 28.84 -7.19 23.69
CA VAL A 212 28.50 -8.28 22.77
C VAL A 212 27.89 -9.42 23.56
N GLN A 213 26.60 -9.70 23.32
CA GLN A 213 25.92 -10.84 23.90
C GLN A 213 26.07 -12.06 22.99
N SER A 214 26.03 -13.25 23.56
CA SER A 214 25.99 -14.49 22.79
C SER A 214 24.56 -14.90 22.40
N ARG A 215 23.55 -14.30 23.04
CA ARG A 215 22.13 -14.67 22.90
C ARG A 215 21.28 -13.54 22.33
N LEU A 216 20.23 -13.95 21.62
CA LEU A 216 19.21 -13.07 21.04
C LEU A 216 17.85 -13.53 21.56
N THR A 217 17.10 -12.63 22.19
CA THR A 217 15.72 -12.91 22.60
C THR A 217 14.78 -12.84 21.39
N THR A 218 13.59 -13.45 21.50
CA THR A 218 12.56 -13.35 20.46
C THR A 218 12.15 -11.90 20.18
N MET A 219 12.10 -11.05 21.22
CA MET A 219 11.75 -9.63 21.06
C MET A 219 12.82 -8.86 20.29
N GLU A 220 14.09 -9.12 20.58
CA GLU A 220 15.21 -8.52 19.84
C GLU A 220 15.25 -9.02 18.39
N ALA A 221 15.00 -10.31 18.17
CA ALA A 221 14.90 -10.88 16.83
C ALA A 221 13.76 -10.24 16.02
N HIS A 222 12.59 -10.06 16.63
CA HIS A 222 11.46 -9.37 16.00
C HIS A 222 11.82 -7.92 15.67
N TRP A 223 12.39 -7.17 16.62
CA TRP A 223 12.80 -5.80 16.40
C TRP A 223 13.78 -5.68 15.23
N LEU A 224 14.82 -6.53 15.21
CA LEU A 224 15.81 -6.59 14.12
C LEU A 224 15.17 -6.93 12.77
N ALA A 225 14.25 -7.92 12.73
CA ALA A 225 13.57 -8.34 11.51
C ALA A 225 12.69 -7.24 10.89
N THR A 226 12.15 -6.35 11.73
CA THR A 226 11.29 -5.22 11.33
C THR A 226 12.03 -3.92 11.07
N LEU A 227 13.37 -3.93 11.07
CA LEU A 227 14.13 -2.75 10.65
C LEU A 227 13.89 -2.45 9.16
N SER A 228 13.62 -1.19 8.84
CA SER A 228 13.44 -0.72 7.46
C SER A 228 14.70 -0.95 6.63
N LEU A 229 14.55 -1.42 5.39
CA LEU A 229 15.64 -1.54 4.43
C LEU A 229 16.32 -0.20 4.16
N ILE A 230 15.59 0.91 4.28
CA ILE A 230 16.14 2.28 4.17
C ILE A 230 17.19 2.50 5.26
N ALA A 231 16.94 2.03 6.49
CA ALA A 231 17.87 2.17 7.61
C ALA A 231 18.97 1.10 7.61
N LEU A 232 18.67 -0.10 7.11
CA LEU A 232 19.61 -1.21 7.08
C LEU A 232 20.68 -1.04 6.00
N GLY A 233 20.30 -0.60 4.80
CA GLY A 233 21.20 -0.58 3.63
C GLY A 233 21.86 -1.94 3.42
N ASP A 234 23.17 -1.94 3.19
CA ASP A 234 23.97 -3.15 2.95
C ASP A 234 23.99 -4.15 4.13
N ARG A 235 23.57 -3.71 5.33
CA ARG A 235 23.47 -4.59 6.50
C ARG A 235 22.26 -5.52 6.45
N ALA A 236 21.31 -5.29 5.54
CA ALA A 236 20.08 -6.08 5.46
C ALA A 236 20.36 -7.56 5.15
N LYS A 237 21.22 -7.83 4.15
CA LYS A 237 21.55 -9.19 3.74
C LYS A 237 22.16 -10.05 4.85
N PRO A 238 23.30 -9.66 5.47
CA PRO A 238 23.88 -10.45 6.54
C PRO A 238 22.96 -10.57 7.77
N LEU A 239 22.11 -9.58 8.03
CA LEU A 239 21.09 -9.67 9.08
C LEU A 239 20.05 -10.74 8.76
N TYR A 240 19.46 -10.70 7.57
CA TYR A 240 18.39 -11.62 7.19
C TYR A 240 18.91 -13.06 7.07
N GLU A 241 20.12 -13.28 6.53
CA GLU A 241 20.76 -14.60 6.52
C GLU A 241 20.92 -15.17 7.93
N ALA A 242 21.36 -14.36 8.89
CA ALA A 242 21.50 -14.79 10.27
C ALA A 242 20.15 -15.08 10.94
N LEU A 243 19.14 -14.23 10.74
CA LEU A 243 17.79 -14.46 11.27
C LEU A 243 17.15 -15.72 10.70
N VAL A 244 17.35 -16.00 9.41
CA VAL A 244 16.89 -17.25 8.77
C VAL A 244 17.60 -18.45 9.39
N ALA A 245 18.93 -18.41 9.54
CA ALA A 245 19.70 -19.50 10.17
C ALA A 245 19.31 -19.75 11.63
N LEU A 246 18.82 -18.73 12.33
CA LEU A 246 18.31 -18.81 13.70
C LEU A 246 16.83 -19.25 13.79
N GLY A 247 16.16 -19.51 12.65
CA GLY A 247 14.76 -19.94 12.63
C GLY A 247 13.73 -18.80 12.66
N PHE A 248 14.16 -17.54 12.51
CA PHE A 248 13.30 -16.36 12.54
C PHE A 248 12.88 -15.85 11.15
N ALA A 249 12.95 -16.70 10.13
CA ALA A 249 12.60 -16.34 8.75
C ALA A 249 11.18 -15.77 8.60
N ALA A 250 10.25 -16.18 9.47
CA ALA A 250 8.85 -15.73 9.47
C ALA A 250 8.65 -14.32 10.04
N LEU A 251 9.63 -13.78 10.77
CA LEU A 251 9.57 -12.42 11.33
C LEU A 251 9.92 -11.35 10.29
N ILE A 252 10.60 -11.72 9.21
CA ILE A 252 11.05 -10.81 8.16
C ILE A 252 9.87 -10.56 7.20
N PRO A 253 9.49 -9.30 6.91
CA PRO A 253 8.49 -9.01 5.88
C PRO A 253 8.84 -9.72 4.57
N ILE A 254 7.86 -10.39 3.96
CA ILE A 254 8.12 -11.35 2.87
C ILE A 254 8.77 -10.70 1.65
N ASP A 255 8.34 -9.51 1.24
CA ASP A 255 8.93 -8.77 0.12
C ASP A 255 10.33 -8.29 0.43
N ASN A 256 10.58 -7.81 1.66
CA ASN A 256 11.95 -7.47 2.08
C ASN A 256 12.85 -8.70 2.03
N ARG A 257 12.37 -9.85 2.52
CA ARG A 257 13.15 -11.10 2.50
C ARG A 257 13.49 -11.51 1.07
N ARG A 258 12.50 -11.52 0.17
CA ARG A 258 12.68 -11.86 -1.25
C ARG A 258 13.59 -10.87 -1.97
N LYS A 259 13.42 -9.57 -1.72
CA LYS A 259 14.24 -8.51 -2.32
C LYS A 259 15.72 -8.63 -1.93
N VAL A 260 16.00 -9.05 -0.70
CA VAL A 260 17.36 -9.12 -0.16
C VAL A 260 18.02 -10.48 -0.38
N LEU A 261 17.28 -11.58 -0.28
CA LEU A 261 17.82 -12.95 -0.31
C LEU A 261 17.51 -13.74 -1.59
N GLY A 262 16.54 -13.30 -2.39
CA GLY A 262 15.94 -14.11 -3.47
C GLY A 262 14.89 -15.09 -2.97
#